data_AF-A0A838LN33-F1
#
_entry.id   AF-A0A838LN33-F1
#
_cell.length_a   1.000
_cell.length_b   1.000
_cell.length_c   1.000
_cell.angle_alpha   90.00
_cell.angle_beta   90.00
_cell.angle_gamma   90.00
#
_symmetry.space_group_name_H-M   'P 1'
#
loop_
_entity.id
_entity.type
_entity.pdbx_description
1 polymer ?
#
loop_
_entity_poly.entity_id
_entity_poly.type
_entity_poly.pdbx_seq_one_letter_code
_entity_poly.pdbx_strand_id
1 'polypeptide(L)'
;MVTELQELLRDTVASPPPDHLDVDAVIGTGRRRVRRRRTTIAVGVGAVAVTALVAGLVSGGVGPGVDDGAVADHDKESTGPVLALADARPAVEGRDLEVLATHTNEDLDRGNGAIFAGVTDDGLVVYTDGPHTTRNTTRVALLDPATGEKDWLPGVHQVEHLLFAGTERLVFQTATPDGAIGATVFDRATRTWSEITWPGLDAGTTSSRPGYGEMGADDGERIWVTLPEDADWHVFDLWSGSLDDPADIRLERSAVDPRATPGPRCDLAGSGQVAEYLAYGPVCAASYGDGAGVRVVTPSGDPLVDIRGESLAVVDSTDAGLVLDAYAGETAGTYAYLFGSGALVRIGPGPSGFPTAGPIPGDYLIWDGATNDGHGATQWVGRLLD
;
A
#
# COMPACT_ATOMS: atom_id res chain seq x y z
N MET A 1 -1.97 -42.52 4.36
CA MET A 1 -1.47 -41.15 4.51
C MET A 1 -2.21 -40.32 5.58
N VAL A 2 -2.96 -40.93 6.52
CA VAL A 2 -3.55 -40.20 7.67
C VAL A 2 -2.81 -40.52 8.98
N THR A 3 -2.08 -41.64 9.01
CA THR A 3 -1.31 -42.12 10.16
C THR A 3 -0.02 -41.35 10.41
N GLU A 4 0.68 -40.89 9.37
CA GLU A 4 1.95 -40.16 9.53
C GLU A 4 1.77 -38.78 10.18
N LEU A 5 0.69 -38.06 9.86
CA LEU A 5 0.42 -36.75 10.47
C LEU A 5 0.04 -36.87 11.95
N GLN A 6 -0.71 -37.91 12.33
CA GLN A 6 -1.04 -38.18 13.73
C GLN A 6 0.17 -38.61 14.56
N GLU A 7 1.10 -39.37 13.97
CA GLU A 7 2.36 -39.72 14.62
C GLU A 7 3.26 -38.49 14.78
N LEU A 8 3.36 -37.64 13.76
CA LEU A 8 4.18 -36.42 13.83
C LEU A 8 3.68 -35.43 14.89
N LEU A 9 2.35 -35.28 15.01
CA LEU A 9 1.74 -34.44 16.04
C LEU A 9 1.91 -35.03 17.45
N ARG A 10 1.86 -36.37 17.60
CA ARG A 10 2.14 -37.02 18.89
C ARG A 10 3.59 -36.88 19.32
N ASP A 11 4.54 -37.03 18.40
CA ASP A 11 5.98 -36.88 18.70
C ASP A 11 6.33 -35.45 19.12
N THR A 12 5.69 -34.46 18.49
CA THR A 12 5.89 -33.04 18.81
C THR A 12 5.34 -32.69 20.21
N VAL A 13 4.23 -33.31 20.62
CA VAL A 13 3.65 -33.12 21.97
C VAL A 13 4.41 -33.90 23.04
N ALA A 14 4.98 -35.07 22.69
CA ALA A 14 5.74 -35.89 23.64
C ALA A 14 7.10 -35.28 24.01
N SER A 15 7.63 -34.38 23.18
CA SER A 15 8.90 -33.67 23.42
C SER A 15 8.65 -32.16 23.44
N PRO A 16 8.06 -31.60 24.53
CA PRO A 16 7.90 -30.16 24.63
C PRO A 16 9.28 -29.49 24.50
N PRO A 17 9.39 -28.39 23.73
CA PRO A 17 10.65 -27.68 23.61
C PRO A 17 11.13 -27.27 25.01
N PRO A 18 12.45 -27.30 25.28
CA PRO A 18 12.96 -26.95 26.59
C PRO A 18 12.53 -25.52 26.94
N ASP A 19 11.79 -25.36 28.04
CA ASP A 19 11.21 -24.10 28.55
C ASP A 19 12.23 -23.02 28.96
N HIS A 20 13.50 -23.24 28.65
CA HIS A 20 14.59 -22.34 29.02
C HIS A 20 15.36 -21.98 27.76
N LEU A 21 14.74 -21.11 26.96
CA LEU A 21 15.46 -20.34 25.97
C LEU A 21 16.36 -19.38 26.75
N ASP A 22 17.65 -19.65 26.80
CA ASP A 22 18.66 -18.80 27.41
C ASP A 22 18.79 -17.53 26.55
N VAL A 23 17.90 -16.56 26.82
CA VAL A 23 17.82 -15.28 26.12
C VAL A 23 19.15 -14.54 26.21
N ASP A 24 19.89 -14.70 27.32
CA ASP A 24 21.21 -14.09 27.51
C ASP A 24 22.26 -14.71 26.59
N ALA A 25 22.20 -16.02 26.33
CA ALA A 25 23.07 -16.68 25.35
C ALA A 25 22.79 -16.21 23.91
N VAL A 26 21.51 -16.00 23.56
CA VAL A 26 21.09 -15.50 22.24
C VAL A 26 21.53 -14.04 22.05
N ILE A 27 21.29 -13.17 23.04
CA ILE A 27 21.75 -11.77 23.03
C ILE A 27 23.29 -11.72 23.02
N GLY A 28 23.95 -12.60 23.76
CA GLY A 28 25.40 -12.73 23.81
C GLY A 28 26.03 -13.12 22.47
N THR A 29 25.42 -14.05 21.74
CA THR A 29 25.87 -14.43 20.39
C THR A 29 25.62 -13.31 19.38
N GLY A 30 24.49 -12.61 19.48
CA GLY A 30 24.21 -11.41 18.67
C GLY A 30 25.26 -10.31 18.88
N ARG A 31 25.58 -9.96 20.13
CA ARG A 31 26.60 -8.95 20.46
C ARG A 31 28.00 -9.30 19.96
N ARG A 32 28.40 -10.58 20.00
CA ARG A 32 29.68 -11.04 19.45
C ARG A 32 29.74 -10.91 17.93
N ARG A 33 28.63 -11.21 17.23
CA ARG A 33 28.55 -11.08 15.77
C ARG A 33 28.68 -9.63 15.32
N VAL A 34 28.02 -8.69 16.01
CA VAL A 34 28.13 -7.24 15.72
C VAL A 34 29.54 -6.71 16.00
N ARG A 35 30.17 -7.11 17.11
CA ARG A 35 31.56 -6.72 17.41
C ARG A 35 32.54 -7.22 16.35
N ARG A 36 32.39 -8.48 15.90
CA ARG A 36 33.22 -9.02 14.81
C ARG A 36 33.05 -8.21 13.52
N ARG A 37 31.82 -7.84 13.14
CA ARG A 37 31.53 -7.03 11.95
C ARG A 37 32.16 -5.63 12.02
N ARG A 38 32.14 -4.98 13.19
CA ARG A 38 32.78 -3.67 13.40
C ARG A 38 34.31 -3.73 13.35
N THR A 39 34.93 -4.84 13.80
CA THR A 39 36.39 -5.01 13.67
C THR A 39 36.84 -5.32 12.25
N THR A 40 36.01 -5.92 11.40
CA THR A 40 36.36 -6.13 9.98
C THR A 40 36.26 -4.85 9.15
N ILE A 41 35.36 -3.92 9.50
CA ILE A 41 35.19 -2.65 8.76
C ILE A 41 36.32 -1.66 9.09
N ALA A 42 36.93 -1.74 10.28
CA ALA A 42 38.00 -0.83 10.71
C ALA A 42 39.41 -1.13 10.13
N VAL A 43 39.57 -2.17 9.30
CA VAL A 43 40.90 -2.58 8.75
C VAL A 43 41.00 -2.37 7.23
N GLY A 44 39.96 -1.88 6.56
CA GLY A 44 39.91 -1.81 5.09
C GLY A 44 40.28 -0.45 4.46
N VAL A 45 41.39 0.20 4.84
CA VAL A 45 42.00 1.26 4.02
C VAL A 45 43.32 0.72 3.47
N GLY A 46 43.31 0.25 2.21
CA GLY A 46 44.50 -0.25 1.52
C GLY A 46 44.17 -0.82 0.14
N ALA A 47 44.80 -0.26 -0.88
CA ALA A 47 44.48 -0.43 -2.29
C ALA A 47 45.05 -1.71 -2.95
N VAL A 48 44.49 -2.01 -4.15
CA VAL A 48 45.09 -2.65 -5.35
C VAL A 48 44.85 -4.16 -5.65
N ALA A 49 44.32 -4.36 -6.87
CA ALA A 49 44.52 -5.42 -7.90
C ALA A 49 43.95 -6.86 -7.79
N VAL A 50 43.20 -7.17 -8.86
CA VAL A 50 42.97 -8.43 -9.60
C VAL A 50 43.89 -9.61 -9.26
N THR A 51 43.31 -10.79 -8.95
CA THR A 51 43.61 -12.08 -9.61
C THR A 51 42.53 -13.14 -9.25
N ALA A 52 42.08 -13.90 -10.25
CA ALA A 52 41.24 -15.09 -10.10
C ALA A 52 42.05 -16.31 -9.62
N LEU A 53 41.46 -17.17 -8.78
CA LEU A 53 41.83 -18.59 -8.69
C LEU A 53 40.75 -19.45 -8.02
N VAL A 54 40.43 -20.54 -8.71
CA VAL A 54 39.48 -21.61 -8.38
C VAL A 54 40.16 -22.71 -7.56
N ALA A 55 39.42 -23.28 -6.59
CA ALA A 55 39.46 -24.65 -6.01
C ALA A 55 39.13 -24.54 -4.50
N GLY A 56 38.16 -25.19 -3.89
CA GLY A 56 37.41 -26.42 -4.18
C GLY A 56 37.53 -27.34 -2.96
N LEU A 57 36.43 -27.62 -2.23
CA LEU A 57 36.23 -28.87 -1.48
C LEU A 57 34.78 -29.02 -0.97
N VAL A 58 34.28 -30.22 -1.21
CA VAL A 58 32.92 -30.77 -1.14
C VAL A 58 32.62 -31.39 0.23
N SER A 59 31.37 -31.32 0.69
CA SER A 59 30.61 -32.30 1.51
C SER A 59 29.24 -31.66 1.82
N GLY A 60 28.03 -32.18 1.58
CA GLY A 60 27.48 -33.46 1.14
C GLY A 60 26.02 -33.48 1.64
N GLY A 61 25.04 -33.80 0.78
CA GLY A 61 23.62 -33.87 1.19
C GLY A 61 22.67 -33.91 0.00
N VAL A 62 22.36 -35.13 -0.46
CA VAL A 62 21.43 -35.43 -1.55
C VAL A 62 20.01 -35.46 -1.00
N GLY A 63 19.15 -34.56 -1.48
CA GLY A 63 17.69 -34.65 -1.40
C GLY A 63 17.11 -34.41 -2.80
N PRO A 64 15.98 -35.03 -3.18
CA PRO A 64 15.42 -34.87 -4.51
C PRO A 64 14.98 -33.41 -4.68
N GLY A 65 15.68 -32.71 -5.58
CA GLY A 65 15.35 -31.34 -5.95
C GLY A 65 13.97 -31.31 -6.57
N VAL A 66 13.08 -30.56 -5.93
CA VAL A 66 12.04 -29.85 -6.65
C VAL A 66 12.78 -28.91 -7.58
N ASP A 67 12.52 -28.99 -8.88
CA ASP A 67 12.96 -27.96 -9.82
C ASP A 67 12.36 -26.64 -9.33
N ASP A 68 13.17 -25.83 -8.66
CA ASP A 68 12.94 -24.40 -8.46
C ASP A 68 13.00 -23.76 -9.84
N GLY A 69 11.90 -23.94 -10.58
CA GLY A 69 11.69 -23.42 -11.91
C GLY A 69 11.79 -21.91 -11.86
N ALA A 70 12.97 -21.41 -12.22
CA ALA A 70 13.25 -20.07 -12.72
C ALA A 70 12.38 -18.98 -12.08
N VAL A 71 12.75 -18.56 -10.87
CA VAL A 71 12.44 -17.19 -10.44
C VAL A 71 13.03 -16.29 -11.52
N ALA A 72 12.15 -15.60 -12.25
CA ALA A 72 12.50 -14.84 -13.45
C ALA A 72 13.73 -13.98 -13.18
N ASP A 73 14.74 -14.13 -14.04
CA ASP A 73 16.00 -13.40 -14.00
C ASP A 73 15.70 -11.89 -13.82
N HIS A 74 16.04 -11.34 -12.65
CA HIS A 74 15.76 -9.95 -12.26
C HIS A 74 16.53 -8.92 -13.11
N ASP A 75 17.34 -9.38 -14.05
CA ASP A 75 18.20 -8.60 -14.93
C ASP A 75 17.50 -8.18 -16.24
N LYS A 76 16.21 -7.86 -16.20
CA LYS A 76 15.64 -7.01 -17.28
C LYS A 76 16.23 -5.62 -17.13
N GLU A 77 17.31 -5.41 -17.89
CA GLU A 77 17.98 -4.13 -18.12
C GLU A 77 16.91 -3.05 -18.32
N SER A 78 17.01 -1.96 -17.56
CA SER A 78 16.04 -0.87 -17.65
C SER A 78 16.06 -0.31 -19.06
N THR A 79 14.91 -0.34 -19.73
CA THR A 79 14.76 0.19 -21.10
C THR A 79 14.17 1.61 -21.10
N GLY A 80 13.73 2.11 -19.94
CA GLY A 80 13.23 3.47 -19.73
C GLY A 80 14.23 4.40 -19.04
N PRO A 81 13.88 5.69 -18.85
CA PRO A 81 14.61 6.61 -18.00
C PRO A 81 14.79 6.04 -16.58
N VAL A 82 15.98 6.24 -16.02
CA VAL A 82 16.28 5.90 -14.63
C VAL A 82 16.44 7.20 -13.84
N LEU A 83 15.62 7.39 -12.81
CA LEU A 83 15.67 8.54 -11.91
C LEU A 83 16.15 8.09 -10.53
N ALA A 84 17.06 8.83 -9.90
CA ALA A 84 17.42 8.58 -8.51
C ALA A 84 16.69 9.57 -7.59
N LEU A 85 16.24 9.12 -6.41
CA LEU A 85 15.66 10.00 -5.39
C LEU A 85 16.62 11.13 -4.98
N ALA A 86 17.93 10.87 -5.01
CA ALA A 86 18.95 11.87 -4.71
C ALA A 86 19.00 13.03 -5.72
N ASP A 87 18.51 12.81 -6.94
CA ASP A 87 18.42 13.82 -8.00
C ASP A 87 17.08 14.58 -7.97
N ALA A 88 16.15 14.17 -7.11
CA ALA A 88 14.87 14.83 -6.96
C ALA A 88 15.07 16.24 -6.39
N ARG A 89 14.56 17.23 -7.13
CA ARG A 89 14.57 18.63 -6.67
C ARG A 89 13.40 18.89 -5.71
N PRO A 90 13.49 19.88 -4.82
CA PRO A 90 12.33 20.33 -4.06
C PRO A 90 11.22 20.80 -5.02
N ALA A 91 9.97 20.44 -4.70
CA ALA A 91 8.81 21.04 -5.34
C ALA A 91 8.71 22.54 -4.99
N VAL A 92 8.22 23.33 -5.94
CA VAL A 92 7.99 24.76 -5.80
C VAL A 92 6.50 25.03 -6.00
N GLU A 93 5.87 25.54 -4.94
CA GLU A 93 4.46 25.91 -4.96
C GLU A 93 4.19 26.98 -6.05
N GLY A 94 3.09 26.81 -6.78
CA GLY A 94 2.70 27.63 -7.93
C GLY A 94 3.46 27.33 -9.22
N ARG A 95 4.42 26.40 -9.20
CA ARG A 95 5.09 25.88 -10.41
C ARG A 95 4.90 24.39 -10.59
N ASP A 96 5.15 23.61 -9.53
CA ASP A 96 5.12 22.15 -9.57
C ASP A 96 3.82 21.60 -8.97
N LEU A 97 3.29 22.30 -7.96
CA LEU A 97 2.03 21.97 -7.31
C LEU A 97 1.38 23.24 -6.72
N GLU A 98 0.09 23.16 -6.45
CA GLU A 98 -0.68 24.11 -5.65
C GLU A 98 -1.12 23.42 -4.36
N VAL A 99 -0.82 23.98 -3.18
CA VAL A 99 -1.34 23.44 -1.92
C VAL A 99 -2.73 24.01 -1.69
N LEU A 100 -3.72 23.12 -1.63
CA LEU A 100 -5.13 23.47 -1.53
C LEU A 100 -5.64 23.45 -0.09
N ALA A 101 -5.21 22.48 0.70
CA ALA A 101 -5.59 22.36 2.10
C ALA A 101 -4.45 21.78 2.94
N THR A 102 -4.42 22.13 4.22
CA THR A 102 -3.49 21.57 5.19
C THR A 102 -4.22 21.31 6.51
N HIS A 103 -3.96 20.16 7.11
CA HIS A 103 -4.50 19.82 8.42
C HIS A 103 -3.45 19.12 9.26
N THR A 104 -3.31 19.53 10.52
CA THR A 104 -2.42 18.86 11.47
C THR A 104 -3.25 18.22 12.56
N ASN A 105 -3.05 16.92 12.75
CA ASN A 105 -3.48 16.18 13.91
C ASN A 105 -2.24 15.78 14.74
N GLU A 106 -2.13 16.34 15.94
CA GLU A 106 -0.96 16.15 16.81
C GLU A 106 -0.94 14.79 17.54
N ASP A 107 -2.07 14.07 17.62
CA ASP A 107 -2.21 12.81 18.38
C ASP A 107 -3.14 11.84 17.64
N LEU A 108 -2.55 10.99 16.80
CA LEU A 108 -3.22 9.91 16.06
C LEU A 108 -3.06 8.53 16.72
N ASP A 109 -2.19 8.40 17.73
CA ASP A 109 -1.93 7.14 18.46
C ASP A 109 -3.19 6.50 19.08
N ARG A 110 -4.21 7.30 19.32
CA ARG A 110 -5.47 6.84 19.92
C ARG A 110 -6.49 6.40 18.88
N GLY A 111 -6.09 6.29 17.61
CA GLY A 111 -7.00 6.05 16.51
C GLY A 111 -8.11 7.09 16.48
N ASN A 112 -7.84 8.33 16.89
CA ASN A 112 -8.84 9.37 17.04
C ASN A 112 -8.38 10.62 16.31
N GLY A 113 -9.36 11.35 15.82
CA GLY A 113 -9.18 12.70 15.32
C GLY A 113 -9.42 12.77 13.83
N ALA A 114 -9.00 13.88 13.26
CA ALA A 114 -9.44 14.24 11.94
C ALA A 114 -8.34 14.07 10.90
N ILE A 115 -8.74 13.61 9.72
CA ILE A 115 -7.87 13.37 8.59
C ILE A 115 -8.54 13.77 7.27
N PHE A 116 -7.73 14.01 6.24
CA PHE A 116 -8.15 13.98 4.85
C PHE A 116 -8.22 12.52 4.39
N ALA A 117 -9.37 12.13 3.84
CA ALA A 117 -9.66 10.77 3.39
C ALA A 117 -9.72 10.64 1.86
N GLY A 118 -9.76 11.74 1.11
CA GLY A 118 -9.79 11.74 -0.36
C GLY A 118 -10.21 13.09 -0.93
N VAL A 119 -10.33 13.17 -2.25
CA VAL A 119 -10.81 14.37 -2.97
C VAL A 119 -11.91 13.96 -3.92
N THR A 120 -12.99 14.73 -3.99
CA THR A 120 -14.08 14.48 -4.94
C THR A 120 -13.74 14.98 -6.34
N ASP A 121 -14.41 14.46 -7.37
CA ASP A 121 -14.23 14.92 -8.77
C ASP A 121 -14.47 16.43 -8.98
N ASP A 122 -15.27 17.07 -8.11
CA ASP A 122 -15.50 18.51 -8.09
C ASP A 122 -14.54 19.29 -7.18
N GLY A 123 -13.48 18.64 -6.69
CA GLY A 123 -12.36 19.26 -5.96
C GLY A 123 -12.61 19.52 -4.47
N LEU A 124 -13.64 18.93 -3.87
CA LEU A 124 -13.88 19.03 -2.43
C LEU A 124 -13.06 17.97 -1.69
N VAL A 125 -12.49 18.32 -0.55
CA VAL A 125 -11.73 17.38 0.27
C VAL A 125 -12.69 16.62 1.18
N VAL A 126 -12.66 15.29 1.11
CA VAL A 126 -13.39 14.43 2.05
C VAL A 126 -12.63 14.45 3.38
N TYR A 127 -13.25 15.05 4.39
CA TYR A 127 -12.68 15.24 5.72
C TYR A 127 -13.40 14.31 6.70
N THR A 128 -12.67 13.42 7.36
CA THR A 128 -13.22 12.56 8.40
C THR A 128 -12.73 13.03 9.76
N ASP A 129 -13.56 12.84 10.79
CA ASP A 129 -13.25 13.15 12.18
C ASP A 129 -13.76 12.00 13.04
N GLY A 130 -12.84 11.14 13.48
CA GLY A 130 -13.12 9.97 14.30
C GLY A 130 -12.07 8.86 14.13
N PRO A 131 -12.36 7.65 14.65
CA PRO A 131 -13.54 7.29 15.43
C PRO A 131 -13.73 8.12 16.70
N HIS A 132 -14.99 8.36 17.05
CA HIS A 132 -15.41 8.92 18.32
C HIS A 132 -16.22 7.86 19.09
N THR A 133 -16.15 7.92 20.42
CA THR A 133 -16.90 7.05 21.34
C THR A 133 -16.47 5.58 21.33
N THR A 134 -17.08 4.76 22.20
CA THR A 134 -16.84 3.31 22.23
C THR A 134 -17.43 2.56 21.05
N ARG A 135 -18.21 3.24 20.19
CA ARG A 135 -18.83 2.66 18.99
C ARG A 135 -18.05 2.96 17.72
N ASN A 136 -16.87 3.57 17.81
CA ASN A 136 -16.05 3.92 16.65
C ASN A 136 -16.81 4.69 15.55
N THR A 137 -17.60 5.70 15.95
CA THR A 137 -18.39 6.48 14.99
C THR A 137 -17.60 7.66 14.45
N THR A 138 -17.61 7.86 13.14
CA THR A 138 -16.89 8.91 12.43
C THR A 138 -17.86 9.95 11.90
N ARG A 139 -17.48 11.23 12.01
CA ARG A 139 -18.15 12.34 11.31
C ARG A 139 -17.47 12.57 9.98
N VAL A 140 -18.25 12.88 8.96
CA VAL A 140 -17.74 13.16 7.61
C VAL A 140 -18.16 14.57 7.20
N ALA A 141 -17.26 15.30 6.56
CA ALA A 141 -17.53 16.59 5.94
C ALA A 141 -16.93 16.65 4.54
N LEU A 142 -17.50 17.52 3.71
CA LEU A 142 -16.87 18.01 2.50
C LEU A 142 -16.25 19.38 2.81
N LEU A 143 -14.92 19.48 2.70
CA LEU A 143 -14.18 20.72 2.87
C LEU A 143 -13.96 21.38 1.51
N ASP A 144 -14.39 22.62 1.36
CA ASP A 144 -14.05 23.45 0.21
C ASP A 144 -12.64 24.05 0.44
N PRO A 145 -11.62 23.67 -0.34
CA PRO A 145 -10.27 24.17 -0.14
C PRO A 145 -10.14 25.68 -0.40
N ALA A 146 -11.00 26.28 -1.22
CA ALA A 146 -10.92 27.71 -1.53
C ALA A 146 -11.37 28.59 -0.35
N THR A 147 -12.34 28.11 0.44
CA THR A 147 -12.91 28.86 1.58
C THR A 147 -12.45 28.32 2.93
N GLY A 148 -12.01 27.07 2.99
CA GLY A 148 -11.76 26.32 4.22
C GLY A 148 -13.04 25.93 4.97
N GLU A 149 -14.22 26.19 4.41
CA GLU A 149 -15.49 25.82 5.03
C GLU A 149 -15.73 24.31 4.95
N LYS A 150 -16.30 23.74 6.02
CA LYS A 150 -16.66 22.32 6.13
C LYS A 150 -18.17 22.17 6.11
N ASP A 151 -18.71 21.54 5.08
CA ASP A 151 -20.09 21.06 5.06
C ASP A 151 -20.16 19.69 5.73
N TRP A 152 -20.54 19.66 7.01
CA TRP A 152 -20.71 18.42 7.75
C TRP A 152 -21.93 17.65 7.24
N LEU A 153 -21.70 16.41 6.85
CA LEU A 153 -22.74 15.50 6.40
C LEU A 153 -23.62 15.08 7.59
N PRO A 154 -24.92 14.80 7.37
CA PRO A 154 -25.82 14.47 8.47
C PRO A 154 -25.47 13.13 9.13
N GLY A 155 -25.48 13.11 10.47
CA GLY A 155 -25.28 11.89 11.26
C GLY A 155 -23.83 11.58 11.66
N VAL A 156 -23.65 10.40 12.23
CA VAL A 156 -22.35 9.79 12.57
C VAL A 156 -22.43 8.32 12.19
N HIS A 157 -21.37 7.78 11.59
CA HIS A 157 -21.43 6.47 10.92
C HIS A 157 -20.20 5.64 11.25
N GLN A 158 -20.33 4.31 11.19
CA GLN A 158 -19.20 3.40 11.29
C GLN A 158 -18.60 3.21 9.89
N VAL A 159 -17.93 4.25 9.41
CA VAL A 159 -17.20 4.22 8.14
C VAL A 159 -15.73 3.97 8.38
N GLU A 160 -15.13 3.15 7.52
CA GLU A 160 -13.70 2.84 7.51
C GLU A 160 -13.03 3.61 6.36
N HIS A 161 -12.63 2.90 5.31
CA HIS A 161 -11.93 3.46 4.15
C HIS A 161 -12.89 4.13 3.17
N LEU A 162 -12.50 5.27 2.60
CA LEU A 162 -13.19 5.87 1.47
C LEU A 162 -12.82 5.07 0.21
N LEU A 163 -13.82 4.50 -0.47
CA LEU A 163 -13.65 3.68 -1.67
C LEU A 163 -13.88 4.48 -2.95
N PHE A 164 -14.75 5.49 -2.89
CA PHE A 164 -15.06 6.37 -4.02
C PHE A 164 -15.52 7.75 -3.56
N ALA A 165 -15.11 8.79 -4.29
CA ALA A 165 -15.39 10.18 -4.01
C ALA A 165 -15.87 10.90 -5.28
N GLY A 166 -17.15 10.74 -5.61
CA GLY A 166 -17.73 11.35 -6.81
C GLY A 166 -18.44 12.68 -6.55
N THR A 167 -18.89 13.32 -7.64
CA THR A 167 -19.79 14.49 -7.56
C THR A 167 -21.18 14.17 -7.01
N GLU A 168 -21.64 12.93 -7.15
CA GLU A 168 -22.99 12.50 -6.76
C GLU A 168 -23.01 11.66 -5.49
N ARG A 169 -21.96 10.87 -5.24
CA ARG A 169 -21.92 9.88 -4.16
C ARG A 169 -20.56 9.83 -3.48
N LEU A 170 -20.55 9.54 -2.18
CA LEU A 170 -19.37 9.05 -1.47
C LEU A 170 -19.64 7.60 -1.07
N VAL A 171 -18.64 6.73 -1.22
CA VAL A 171 -18.76 5.31 -0.87
C VAL A 171 -17.65 4.98 0.12
N PHE A 172 -18.05 4.49 1.29
CA PHE A 172 -17.12 4.04 2.32
C PHE A 172 -17.27 2.55 2.54
N GLN A 173 -16.16 1.88 2.84
CA GLN A 173 -16.19 0.56 3.45
C GLN A 173 -16.89 0.63 4.81
N THR A 174 -17.65 -0.41 5.12
CA THR A 174 -18.34 -0.54 6.39
C THR A 174 -18.01 -1.87 7.04
N ALA A 175 -17.60 -1.81 8.31
CA ALA A 175 -17.49 -2.99 9.15
C ALA A 175 -18.90 -3.52 9.46
N THR A 176 -19.20 -4.72 8.95
CA THR A 176 -20.41 -5.44 9.34
C THR A 176 -20.12 -6.30 10.58
N PRO A 177 -21.09 -6.49 11.50
CA PRO A 177 -20.86 -7.29 12.70
C PRO A 177 -20.53 -8.76 12.45
N ASP A 178 -20.93 -9.29 11.29
CA ASP A 178 -20.71 -10.67 10.84
C ASP A 178 -19.50 -10.83 9.92
N GLY A 179 -18.80 -9.74 9.60
CA GLY A 179 -17.65 -9.76 8.69
C GLY A 179 -18.01 -9.84 7.21
N ALA A 180 -19.29 -9.73 6.86
CA ALA A 180 -19.74 -9.55 5.48
C ALA A 180 -19.16 -8.29 4.86
N ILE A 181 -18.88 -8.32 3.56
CA ILE A 181 -18.46 -7.13 2.84
C ILE A 181 -19.68 -6.21 2.65
N GLY A 182 -19.51 -4.95 3.03
CA GLY A 182 -20.54 -3.93 2.92
C GLY A 182 -19.97 -2.54 2.69
N ALA A 183 -20.83 -1.66 2.18
CA ALA A 183 -20.51 -0.26 1.96
C ALA A 183 -21.59 0.65 2.54
N THR A 184 -21.15 1.81 3.02
CA THR A 184 -22.00 2.94 3.40
C THR A 184 -21.89 3.99 2.30
N VAL A 185 -23.02 4.27 1.65
CA VAL A 185 -23.13 5.20 0.51
C VAL A 185 -23.83 6.47 0.97
N PHE A 186 -23.21 7.61 0.74
CA PHE A 186 -23.83 8.92 0.89
C PHE A 186 -24.25 9.46 -0.47
N ASP A 187 -25.55 9.66 -0.67
CA ASP A 187 -26.09 10.38 -1.81
C ASP A 187 -26.02 11.89 -1.52
N ARG A 188 -25.23 12.63 -2.34
CA ARG A 188 -24.99 14.05 -2.13
C ARG A 188 -26.20 14.91 -2.48
N ALA A 189 -27.04 14.48 -3.42
CA ALA A 189 -28.21 15.25 -3.87
C ALA A 189 -29.33 15.21 -2.83
N THR A 190 -29.60 14.04 -2.25
CA THR A 190 -30.64 13.87 -1.21
C THR A 190 -30.10 14.08 0.21
N ARG A 191 -28.76 14.08 0.38
CA ARG A 191 -28.05 14.10 1.67
C ARG A 191 -28.46 12.95 2.58
N THR A 192 -28.67 11.77 2.01
CA THR A 192 -29.04 10.57 2.76
C THR A 192 -27.95 9.52 2.71
N TRP A 193 -27.80 8.80 3.82
CA TRP A 193 -26.95 7.63 3.90
C TRP A 193 -27.77 6.37 3.65
N SER A 194 -27.16 5.41 2.99
CA SER A 194 -27.68 4.05 2.81
C SER A 194 -26.56 3.05 3.04
N GLU A 195 -26.91 1.87 3.52
CA GLU A 195 -25.99 0.75 3.70
C GLU A 195 -26.35 -0.33 2.69
N ILE A 196 -25.34 -0.91 2.05
CA ILE A 196 -25.49 -2.05 1.17
C ILE A 196 -24.53 -3.15 1.60
N THR A 197 -25.03 -4.38 1.59
CA THR A 197 -24.25 -5.59 1.81
C THR A 197 -24.50 -6.55 0.66
N TRP A 198 -23.51 -7.38 0.38
CA TRP A 198 -23.55 -8.35 -0.71
C TRP A 198 -23.48 -9.77 -0.13
N PRO A 199 -24.62 -10.43 0.13
CA PRO A 199 -24.64 -11.72 0.82
C PRO A 199 -23.87 -12.86 0.10
N GLY A 200 -23.57 -12.68 -1.19
CA GLY A 200 -22.75 -13.61 -1.97
C GLY A 200 -21.24 -13.36 -1.88
N LEU A 201 -20.82 -12.22 -1.35
CA LEU A 201 -19.43 -11.87 -1.05
C LEU A 201 -19.13 -12.19 0.42
N ASP A 202 -19.18 -13.48 0.75
CA ASP A 202 -18.70 -13.92 2.06
C ASP A 202 -17.17 -13.91 2.01
N ALA A 203 -16.51 -13.16 2.90
CA ALA A 203 -15.05 -13.06 2.96
C ALA A 203 -14.38 -14.40 3.34
N GLY A 204 -15.18 -15.47 3.50
CA GLY A 204 -14.75 -16.77 3.92
C GLY A 204 -14.40 -16.79 5.40
N THR A 205 -14.47 -17.97 5.99
CA THR A 205 -14.06 -18.22 7.39
C THR A 205 -12.56 -18.02 7.65
N THR A 206 -11.79 -17.63 6.63
CA THR A 206 -10.33 -17.61 6.60
C THR A 206 -9.75 -16.20 6.59
N SER A 207 -10.26 -15.31 7.42
CA SER A 207 -9.47 -14.61 8.44
C SER A 207 -10.25 -13.42 8.95
N SER A 208 -10.30 -13.30 10.27
CA SER A 208 -10.85 -12.17 11.02
C SER A 208 -10.03 -10.87 10.85
N ARG A 209 -9.46 -10.64 9.67
CA ARG A 209 -8.76 -9.42 9.28
C ARG A 209 -9.36 -8.92 7.98
N PRO A 210 -10.49 -8.20 8.03
CA PRO A 210 -10.82 -7.25 6.98
C PRO A 210 -9.59 -6.35 6.80
N GLY A 211 -8.97 -6.38 5.62
CA GLY A 211 -7.72 -5.66 5.39
C GLY A 211 -6.84 -6.22 4.28
N TYR A 212 -7.21 -7.33 3.64
CA TYR A 212 -6.42 -7.89 2.53
C TYR A 212 -7.19 -8.02 1.22
N GLY A 213 -8.46 -7.61 1.19
CA GLY A 213 -9.16 -7.32 -0.05
C GLY A 213 -9.09 -5.84 -0.33
N GLU A 214 -8.31 -5.45 -1.33
CA GLU A 214 -8.34 -4.09 -1.83
C GLU A 214 -9.73 -3.85 -2.44
N MET A 215 -10.36 -2.75 -2.02
CA MET A 215 -11.66 -2.35 -2.49
C MET A 215 -11.56 -1.02 -3.20
N GLY A 216 -12.11 -0.95 -4.40
CA GLY A 216 -12.31 0.30 -5.13
C GLY A 216 -13.76 0.43 -5.56
N ALA A 217 -14.17 1.59 -6.05
CA ALA A 217 -15.43 1.73 -6.75
C ALA A 217 -15.26 2.42 -8.10
N ASP A 218 -16.00 1.95 -9.09
CA ASP A 218 -16.01 2.45 -10.46
C ASP A 218 -17.22 3.37 -10.65
N ASP A 219 -16.95 4.65 -10.92
CA ASP A 219 -17.93 5.73 -11.13
C ASP A 219 -19.07 5.81 -10.09
N GLY A 220 -18.88 5.23 -8.90
CA GLY A 220 -19.92 5.15 -7.87
C GLY A 220 -21.10 4.21 -8.20
N GLU A 221 -20.95 3.34 -9.20
CA GLU A 221 -21.95 2.34 -9.59
C GLU A 221 -21.65 0.94 -9.06
N ARG A 222 -20.37 0.55 -9.02
CA ARG A 222 -19.94 -0.77 -8.56
C ARG A 222 -18.76 -0.65 -7.62
N ILE A 223 -18.69 -1.54 -6.63
CA ILE A 223 -17.44 -1.83 -5.93
C ILE A 223 -16.73 -3.01 -6.59
N TRP A 224 -15.42 -3.05 -6.37
CA TRP A 224 -14.54 -4.12 -6.78
C TRP A 224 -13.82 -4.62 -5.56
N VAL A 225 -13.71 -5.93 -5.43
CA VAL A 225 -13.13 -6.57 -4.24
C VAL A 225 -12.21 -7.68 -4.68
N THR A 226 -11.00 -7.68 -4.14
CA THR A 226 -10.12 -8.84 -4.24
C THR A 226 -10.31 -9.73 -3.02
N LEU A 227 -10.47 -11.03 -3.23
CA LEU A 227 -10.63 -12.01 -2.15
C LEU A 227 -9.54 -13.06 -2.26
N PRO A 228 -8.64 -13.19 -1.27
CA PRO A 228 -7.53 -14.14 -1.34
C PRO A 228 -8.04 -15.59 -1.31
N GLU A 229 -7.44 -16.45 -2.14
CA GLU A 229 -7.65 -17.90 -2.10
C GLU A 229 -6.74 -18.54 -1.05
N ASP A 230 -7.29 -19.42 -0.20
CA ASP A 230 -6.52 -20.28 0.73
C ASP A 230 -5.46 -19.57 1.61
N ALA A 231 -5.70 -18.29 1.94
CA ALA A 231 -4.77 -17.40 2.65
C ALA A 231 -3.46 -17.09 1.92
N ASP A 232 -3.33 -17.46 0.64
CA ASP A 232 -2.28 -16.96 -0.24
C ASP A 232 -2.72 -15.62 -0.84
N TRP A 233 -2.19 -14.52 -0.30
CA TRP A 233 -2.50 -13.17 -0.78
C TRP A 233 -2.06 -12.92 -2.22
N HIS A 234 -1.22 -13.80 -2.76
CA HIS A 234 -0.79 -13.71 -4.13
C HIS A 234 -1.75 -14.38 -5.10
N VAL A 235 -2.81 -15.05 -4.65
CA VAL A 235 -3.81 -15.60 -5.56
C VAL A 235 -5.16 -15.13 -5.05
N PHE A 236 -5.88 -14.38 -5.87
CA PHE A 236 -7.18 -13.84 -5.47
C PHE A 236 -8.22 -13.97 -6.56
N ASP A 237 -9.47 -14.12 -6.15
CA ASP A 237 -10.62 -13.87 -6.99
C ASP A 237 -10.87 -12.35 -7.06
N LEU A 238 -11.16 -11.84 -8.25
CA LEU A 238 -11.65 -10.47 -8.45
C LEU A 238 -13.17 -10.51 -8.59
N TRP A 239 -13.83 -9.83 -7.67
CA TRP A 239 -15.28 -9.70 -7.63
C TRP A 239 -15.71 -8.26 -7.89
N SER A 240 -16.94 -8.08 -8.37
CA SER A 240 -17.61 -6.79 -8.42
C SER A 240 -19.03 -6.88 -7.86
N GLY A 241 -19.52 -5.81 -7.25
CA GLY A 241 -20.86 -5.72 -6.68
C GLY A 241 -21.51 -4.37 -7.02
N SER A 242 -22.75 -4.38 -7.49
CA SER A 242 -23.51 -3.14 -7.73
C SER A 242 -23.85 -2.42 -6.43
N LEU A 243 -23.71 -1.10 -6.43
CA LEU A 243 -24.09 -0.22 -5.32
C LEU A 243 -25.60 0.05 -5.24
N ASP A 244 -26.35 -0.26 -6.31
CA ASP A 244 -27.80 -0.07 -6.40
C ASP A 244 -28.59 -1.39 -6.39
N ASP A 245 -27.94 -2.53 -6.64
CA ASP A 245 -28.55 -3.87 -6.62
C ASP A 245 -27.69 -4.87 -5.83
N PRO A 246 -28.02 -5.18 -4.56
CA PRO A 246 -27.22 -6.10 -3.74
C PRO A 246 -27.21 -7.55 -4.27
N ALA A 247 -28.08 -7.89 -5.22
CA ALA A 247 -28.07 -9.20 -5.88
C ALA A 247 -27.15 -9.25 -7.12
N ASP A 248 -26.73 -8.11 -7.67
CA ASP A 248 -25.81 -8.04 -8.81
C ASP A 248 -24.36 -8.11 -8.34
N ILE A 249 -23.94 -9.33 -7.98
CA ILE A 249 -22.59 -9.70 -7.60
C ILE A 249 -22.01 -10.58 -8.70
N ARG A 250 -20.77 -10.32 -9.11
CA ARG A 250 -20.10 -11.04 -10.19
C ARG A 250 -18.69 -11.44 -9.79
N LEU A 251 -18.34 -12.67 -10.10
CA LEU A 251 -16.95 -13.11 -10.15
C LEU A 251 -16.40 -12.74 -11.52
N GLU A 252 -15.58 -11.71 -11.56
CA GLU A 252 -15.03 -11.16 -12.80
C GLU A 252 -13.84 -11.98 -13.27
N ARG A 253 -13.05 -12.51 -12.33
CA ARG A 253 -11.92 -13.40 -12.61
C ARG A 253 -11.52 -14.24 -11.40
N SER A 254 -11.09 -15.48 -11.65
CA SER A 254 -10.52 -16.35 -10.61
C SER A 254 -9.02 -16.53 -10.67
N ALA A 255 -8.45 -16.88 -9.51
CA ALA A 255 -7.04 -17.24 -9.33
C ALA A 255 -6.08 -16.28 -10.03
N VAL A 256 -6.25 -14.99 -9.75
CA VAL A 256 -5.34 -13.95 -10.21
C VAL A 256 -4.06 -14.08 -9.39
N ASP A 257 -3.09 -14.80 -9.95
CA ASP A 257 -1.70 -14.70 -9.49
C ASP A 257 -1.01 -13.57 -10.26
N PRO A 258 -0.71 -12.42 -9.62
CA PRO A 258 0.00 -11.34 -10.28
C PRO A 258 1.42 -11.75 -10.65
N ARG A 259 1.97 -12.84 -10.08
CA ARG A 259 3.31 -13.38 -10.36
C ARG A 259 3.31 -14.50 -11.41
N ALA A 260 2.19 -15.23 -11.57
CA ALA A 260 2.12 -16.39 -12.46
C ALA A 260 1.34 -16.16 -13.76
N THR A 261 0.95 -14.92 -14.07
CA THR A 261 0.31 -14.59 -15.34
C THR A 261 1.36 -14.08 -16.35
N PRO A 262 1.98 -14.95 -17.20
CA PRO A 262 2.84 -14.48 -18.27
C PRO A 262 2.00 -13.77 -19.32
N GLY A 263 1.98 -12.45 -19.24
CA GLY A 263 1.29 -11.56 -20.16
C GLY A 263 1.72 -10.11 -19.96
N PRO A 264 1.48 -9.22 -20.94
CA PRO A 264 1.91 -7.82 -20.92
C PRO A 264 1.18 -6.93 -19.88
N ARG A 265 0.74 -7.47 -18.74
CA ARG A 265 -0.01 -6.73 -17.72
C ARG A 265 0.57 -7.01 -16.34
N CYS A 266 1.39 -6.06 -15.89
CA CYS A 266 1.76 -5.76 -14.51
C CYS A 266 2.14 -6.97 -13.64
N ASP A 267 3.24 -7.62 -14.01
CA ASP A 267 3.92 -8.66 -13.22
C ASP A 267 4.81 -7.97 -12.17
N LEU A 268 4.24 -7.72 -11.00
CA LEU A 268 4.79 -6.84 -9.96
C LEU A 268 4.96 -7.62 -8.65
N ALA A 269 6.11 -8.27 -8.51
CA ALA A 269 6.53 -8.94 -7.29
C ALA A 269 7.11 -7.93 -6.28
N GLY A 270 6.26 -7.36 -5.41
CA GLY A 270 6.71 -6.49 -4.31
C GLY A 270 5.54 -5.94 -3.49
N SER A 271 5.43 -6.38 -2.24
CA SER A 271 4.58 -5.84 -1.15
C SER A 271 3.17 -5.37 -1.52
N GLY A 272 2.19 -6.29 -1.48
CA GLY A 272 0.89 -6.15 -0.81
C GLY A 272 -0.06 -4.96 -1.03
N GLN A 273 0.20 -4.04 -1.96
CA GLN A 273 -0.65 -2.88 -2.27
C GLN A 273 -0.89 -2.71 -3.79
N VAL A 274 -0.77 -3.80 -4.55
CA VAL A 274 -0.67 -3.75 -6.02
C VAL A 274 -2.02 -3.99 -6.71
N ALA A 275 -3.10 -4.34 -6.00
CA ALA A 275 -4.38 -4.58 -6.67
C ALA A 275 -5.14 -3.27 -7.02
N GLU A 276 -4.76 -2.13 -6.46
CA GLU A 276 -5.48 -0.86 -6.61
C GLU A 276 -5.32 -0.34 -8.05
N TYR A 277 -4.19 -0.67 -8.68
CA TYR A 277 -3.78 -0.10 -9.95
C TYR A 277 -3.85 -1.05 -11.15
N LEU A 278 -4.11 -2.34 -10.92
CA LEU A 278 -4.37 -3.29 -12.01
C LEU A 278 -5.74 -3.06 -12.69
N ALA A 279 -6.63 -2.30 -12.05
CA ALA A 279 -7.97 -2.03 -12.56
C ALA A 279 -8.28 -0.55 -12.88
N TYR A 280 -7.64 0.44 -12.24
CA TYR A 280 -8.12 1.84 -12.32
C TYR A 280 -7.08 2.92 -12.67
N GLY A 281 -5.78 2.66 -12.56
CA GLY A 281 -4.74 3.66 -12.84
C GLY A 281 -4.23 3.65 -14.29
N PRO A 282 -3.73 4.77 -14.83
CA PRO A 282 -3.10 4.80 -16.15
C PRO A 282 -1.74 4.09 -16.20
N VAL A 283 -1.19 3.68 -15.05
CA VAL A 283 0.13 3.04 -14.94
C VAL A 283 0.12 1.97 -13.85
N CYS A 284 1.07 1.04 -13.95
CA CYS A 284 1.38 0.06 -12.90
C CYS A 284 2.77 0.35 -12.33
N ALA A 285 2.88 0.44 -11.00
CA ALA A 285 4.15 0.70 -10.33
C ALA A 285 4.44 -0.39 -9.29
N ALA A 286 5.67 -0.91 -9.23
CA ALA A 286 6.08 -1.78 -8.13
C ALA A 286 7.49 -1.54 -7.65
N SER A 287 7.63 -1.71 -6.35
CA SER A 287 8.92 -1.82 -5.69
C SER A 287 9.61 -3.14 -6.05
N TYR A 288 10.91 -3.09 -6.30
CA TYR A 288 11.73 -4.30 -6.53
C TYR A 288 13.08 -4.21 -5.82
N GLY A 289 13.68 -5.39 -5.61
CA GLY A 289 14.72 -5.56 -4.59
C GLY A 289 14.15 -5.31 -3.19
N ASP A 290 14.99 -5.35 -2.16
CA ASP A 290 14.61 -5.03 -0.76
C ASP A 290 14.28 -3.52 -0.59
N GLY A 291 13.39 -2.96 -1.43
CA GLY A 291 13.05 -1.55 -1.50
C GLY A 291 14.07 -0.70 -2.25
N ALA A 292 14.74 -1.24 -3.29
CA ALA A 292 15.82 -0.57 -4.02
C ALA A 292 15.35 0.36 -5.16
N GLY A 293 14.06 0.34 -5.48
CA GLY A 293 13.46 1.20 -6.49
C GLY A 293 12.04 0.80 -6.85
N VAL A 294 11.37 1.65 -7.62
CA VAL A 294 10.03 1.48 -8.16
C VAL A 294 10.11 1.49 -9.69
N ARG A 295 9.44 0.54 -10.35
CA ARG A 295 9.34 0.46 -11.81
C ARG A 295 7.92 0.79 -12.20
N VAL A 296 7.77 1.78 -13.06
CA VAL A 296 6.50 2.24 -13.58
C VAL A 296 6.37 1.78 -15.02
N VAL A 297 5.26 1.13 -15.35
CA VAL A 297 4.95 0.63 -16.70
C VAL A 297 3.55 1.06 -17.11
N THR A 298 3.30 1.15 -18.42
CA THR A 298 1.96 1.35 -18.97
C THR A 298 1.08 0.10 -18.71
N PRO A 299 -0.25 0.17 -18.93
CA PRO A 299 -1.13 -0.98 -18.84
C PRO A 299 -0.84 -2.05 -19.93
N SER A 300 -0.09 -1.69 -20.98
CA SER A 300 0.45 -2.62 -21.97
C SER A 300 1.80 -3.24 -21.58
N GLY A 301 2.32 -2.89 -20.40
CA GLY A 301 3.60 -3.37 -19.89
C GLY A 301 4.82 -2.65 -20.46
N ASP A 302 4.63 -1.54 -21.18
CA ASP A 302 5.75 -0.75 -21.71
C ASP A 302 6.37 0.06 -20.56
N PRO A 303 7.70 0.02 -20.37
CA PRO A 303 8.34 0.74 -19.28
C PRO A 303 8.28 2.24 -19.47
N LEU A 304 7.82 2.95 -18.44
CA LEU A 304 7.75 4.41 -18.39
C LEU A 304 8.96 5.00 -17.67
N VAL A 305 9.26 4.53 -16.45
CA VAL A 305 10.39 5.02 -15.65
C VAL A 305 10.81 3.98 -14.61
N ASP A 306 12.11 3.93 -14.30
CA ASP A 306 12.65 3.28 -13.11
C ASP A 306 13.12 4.34 -12.12
N ILE A 307 12.48 4.42 -10.96
CA ILE A 307 12.87 5.30 -9.87
C ILE A 307 13.69 4.50 -8.86
N ARG A 308 14.87 4.97 -8.48
CA ARG A 308 15.84 4.28 -7.62
C ARG A 308 15.97 5.01 -6.30
N GLY A 309 15.92 4.26 -5.20
CA GLY A 309 15.98 4.80 -3.84
C GLY A 309 16.03 3.67 -2.83
N GLU A 310 16.31 4.00 -1.57
CA GLU A 310 16.26 3.04 -0.47
C GLU A 310 14.89 3.11 0.22
N SER A 311 14.32 1.94 0.53
CA SER A 311 13.04 1.82 1.23
C SER A 311 11.91 2.60 0.56
N LEU A 312 11.81 2.50 -0.77
CA LEU A 312 10.82 3.20 -1.58
C LEU A 312 9.51 2.40 -1.67
N ALA A 313 8.38 3.08 -1.46
CA ALA A 313 7.03 2.56 -1.65
C ALA A 313 6.21 3.51 -2.53
N VAL A 314 5.30 2.95 -3.32
CA VAL A 314 4.23 3.70 -3.98
C VAL A 314 3.12 3.86 -2.96
N VAL A 315 2.69 5.09 -2.73
CA VAL A 315 1.65 5.43 -1.76
C VAL A 315 0.34 5.70 -2.46
N ASP A 316 0.43 6.36 -3.61
CA ASP A 316 -0.73 6.75 -4.39
C ASP A 316 -0.37 6.92 -5.88
N SER A 317 -1.39 6.93 -6.74
CA SER A 317 -1.29 7.30 -8.15
C SER A 317 -2.54 8.05 -8.60
N THR A 318 -2.34 9.02 -9.46
CA THR A 318 -3.40 9.78 -10.10
C THR A 318 -3.21 9.79 -11.61
N ASP A 319 -4.11 10.44 -12.34
CA ASP A 319 -3.95 10.59 -13.79
C ASP A 319 -2.73 11.42 -14.17
N ALA A 320 -2.28 12.28 -13.27
CA ALA A 320 -1.16 13.20 -13.50
C ALA A 320 0.19 12.70 -12.94
N GLY A 321 0.21 11.74 -12.01
CA GLY A 321 1.47 11.29 -11.42
C GLY A 321 1.40 10.17 -10.40
N LEU A 322 2.54 9.92 -9.75
CA LEU A 322 2.69 8.99 -8.63
C LEU A 322 3.14 9.72 -7.38
N VAL A 323 2.62 9.30 -6.23
CA VAL A 323 3.15 9.67 -4.91
C VAL A 323 3.97 8.50 -4.36
N LEU A 324 5.19 8.81 -3.90
CA LEU A 324 6.15 7.83 -3.43
C LEU A 324 6.68 8.24 -2.06
N ASP A 325 6.86 7.26 -1.19
CA ASP A 325 7.50 7.45 0.10
C ASP A 325 8.83 6.72 0.18
N ALA A 326 9.85 7.41 0.70
CA ALA A 326 11.11 6.83 1.10
C ALA A 326 11.23 6.90 2.63
N TYR A 327 11.25 5.73 3.29
CA TYR A 327 11.20 5.65 4.76
C TYR A 327 12.58 5.79 5.44
N ALA A 328 13.68 5.66 4.71
CA ALA A 328 15.01 5.58 5.30
C ALA A 328 16.08 6.30 4.47
N GLY A 329 17.19 6.59 5.13
CA GLY A 329 18.39 7.16 4.50
C GLY A 329 18.36 8.68 4.37
N GLU A 330 19.36 9.21 3.66
CA GLU A 330 19.49 10.66 3.39
C GLU A 330 18.40 11.17 2.45
N THR A 331 17.74 10.27 1.73
CA THR A 331 16.62 10.54 0.81
C THR A 331 15.26 10.23 1.44
N ALA A 332 15.15 10.17 2.77
CA ALA A 332 13.85 10.00 3.40
C ALA A 332 12.93 11.19 3.07
N GLY A 333 11.70 10.93 2.65
CA GLY A 333 10.81 11.97 2.15
C GLY A 333 9.61 11.44 1.38
N THR A 334 8.69 12.34 1.06
CA THR A 334 7.58 12.08 0.15
C THR A 334 7.85 12.80 -1.17
N TYR A 335 7.64 12.09 -2.27
CA TYR A 335 7.99 12.50 -3.62
C TYR A 335 6.78 12.40 -4.54
N ALA A 336 6.76 13.23 -5.58
CA ALA A 336 5.83 13.10 -6.69
C ALA A 336 6.61 12.88 -8.00
N TYR A 337 6.20 11.90 -8.80
CA TYR A 337 6.63 11.75 -10.18
C TYR A 337 5.52 12.25 -11.10
N LEU A 338 5.78 13.33 -11.84
CA LEU A 338 4.80 13.95 -12.74
C LEU A 338 4.89 13.30 -14.13
N PHE A 339 3.80 12.71 -14.61
CA PHE A 339 3.80 12.03 -15.91
C PHE A 339 3.98 13.00 -17.08
N GLY A 340 3.36 14.18 -17.03
CA GLY A 340 3.44 15.17 -18.11
C GLY A 340 4.86 15.66 -18.39
N SER A 341 5.62 15.94 -17.33
CA SER A 341 6.98 16.49 -17.43
C SER A 341 8.09 15.45 -17.27
N GLY A 342 7.77 14.26 -16.75
CA GLY A 342 8.76 13.25 -16.33
C GLY A 342 9.62 13.70 -15.15
N ALA A 343 9.22 14.75 -14.43
CA ALA A 343 9.99 15.27 -13.31
C ALA A 343 9.72 14.47 -12.03
N LEU A 344 10.78 14.23 -11.26
CA LEU A 344 10.69 13.72 -9.89
C LEU A 344 10.97 14.87 -8.93
N VAL A 345 10.00 15.18 -8.07
CA VAL A 345 10.08 16.28 -7.11
C VAL A 345 9.84 15.80 -5.68
N ARG A 346 10.51 16.39 -4.71
CA ARG A 346 10.26 16.15 -3.28
C ARG A 346 9.18 17.10 -2.78
N ILE A 347 8.06 16.56 -2.31
CA ILE A 347 6.86 17.31 -1.90
C ILE A 347 6.70 17.38 -0.38
N GLY A 348 7.33 16.48 0.37
CA GLY A 348 7.13 16.39 1.82
C GLY A 348 8.36 15.89 2.59
N PRO A 349 8.37 16.08 3.92
CA PRO A 349 9.47 15.67 4.79
C PRO A 349 9.58 14.15 4.94
N GLY A 350 8.54 13.39 4.61
CA GLY A 350 8.47 11.93 4.72
C GLY A 350 7.26 11.50 5.55
N PRO A 351 6.80 10.26 5.39
CA PRO A 351 5.51 9.81 5.90
C PRO A 351 5.42 9.80 7.43
N SER A 352 4.20 9.96 7.91
CA SER A 352 3.80 9.92 9.32
C SER A 352 3.63 8.51 9.86
N GLY A 353 3.57 7.49 9.00
CA GLY A 353 3.25 6.11 9.38
C GLY A 353 1.77 5.88 9.64
N PHE A 354 0.94 6.92 9.53
CA PHE A 354 -0.51 6.82 9.52
C PHE A 354 -1.00 6.72 8.07
N PRO A 355 -2.06 5.95 7.80
CA PRO A 355 -2.57 5.80 6.45
C PRO A 355 -3.18 7.11 5.96
N THR A 356 -2.68 7.60 4.82
CA THR A 356 -3.31 8.69 4.07
C THR A 356 -3.54 8.21 2.66
N ALA A 357 -4.59 7.42 2.51
CA ALA A 357 -4.97 6.85 1.24
C ALA A 357 -6.49 6.88 1.13
N GLY A 358 -6.94 7.17 -0.08
CA GLY A 358 -8.31 7.14 -0.53
C GLY A 358 -8.37 7.72 -1.94
N PRO A 359 -9.53 7.66 -2.61
CA PRO A 359 -9.66 8.07 -4.00
C PRO A 359 -9.25 9.54 -4.21
N ILE A 360 -8.36 9.74 -5.19
CA ILE A 360 -7.87 11.05 -5.63
C ILE A 360 -7.98 11.16 -7.15
N PRO A 361 -8.96 11.90 -7.68
CA PRO A 361 -9.16 12.02 -9.13
C PRO A 361 -8.11 12.95 -9.77
N GLY A 362 -7.89 12.76 -11.07
CA GLY A 362 -7.22 13.74 -11.93
C GLY A 362 -5.81 14.11 -11.52
N ASP A 363 -5.60 15.39 -11.21
CA ASP A 363 -4.30 15.99 -10.89
C ASP A 363 -4.12 16.28 -9.39
N TYR A 364 -5.05 15.83 -8.54
CA TYR A 364 -4.94 16.02 -7.10
C TYR A 364 -3.90 15.07 -6.49
N LEU A 365 -3.43 15.38 -5.28
CA LEU A 365 -2.67 14.46 -4.45
C LEU A 365 -2.95 14.73 -2.96
N ILE A 366 -2.86 13.68 -2.15
CA ILE A 366 -2.80 13.77 -0.70
C ILE A 366 -1.46 13.19 -0.28
N TRP A 367 -0.80 13.89 0.63
CA TRP A 367 0.41 13.39 1.26
C TRP A 367 0.46 13.86 2.71
N ASP A 368 1.37 13.27 3.46
CA ASP A 368 1.50 13.57 4.86
C ASP A 368 2.95 13.65 5.35
N GLY A 369 3.07 14.08 6.59
CA GLY A 369 4.34 14.29 7.26
C GLY A 369 4.19 14.01 8.74
N ALA A 370 5.11 13.20 9.28
CA ALA A 370 5.17 12.95 10.72
C ALA A 370 5.25 14.27 11.51
N THR A 371 4.45 14.40 12.56
CA THR A 371 4.58 15.45 13.59
C THR A 371 4.59 14.81 14.97
N ASN A 372 4.87 15.61 16.00
CA ASN A 372 4.86 15.17 17.41
C ASN A 372 5.65 13.86 17.61
N ASP A 373 6.91 13.82 17.16
CA ASP A 373 7.78 12.63 17.26
C ASP A 373 7.20 11.34 16.65
N GLY A 374 6.33 11.46 15.65
CA GLY A 374 5.67 10.33 14.97
C GLY A 374 4.32 9.93 15.59
N HIS A 375 3.84 10.67 16.59
CA HIS A 375 2.54 10.44 17.22
C HIS A 375 1.40 11.21 16.54
N GLY A 376 1.68 12.00 15.51
CA GLY A 376 0.69 12.70 14.71
C GLY A 376 1.10 12.86 13.25
N ALA A 377 0.21 13.44 12.45
CA ALA A 377 0.45 13.76 11.06
C ALA A 377 0.04 15.19 10.72
N THR A 378 0.83 15.86 9.88
CA THR A 378 0.30 16.95 9.04
C THR A 378 -0.01 16.36 7.67
N GLN A 379 -1.24 16.56 7.20
CA GLN A 379 -1.66 16.18 5.87
C GLN A 379 -1.83 17.42 5.01
N TRP A 380 -1.54 17.25 3.73
CA TRP A 380 -1.76 18.24 2.71
C TRP A 380 -2.62 17.64 1.60
N VAL A 381 -3.50 18.47 1.05
CA VAL A 381 -4.11 18.23 -0.25
C VAL A 381 -3.52 19.25 -1.20
N GLY A 382 -3.11 18.80 -2.37
CA GLY A 382 -2.60 19.66 -3.41
C GLY A 382 -3.01 19.20 -4.78
N ARG A 383 -2.66 20.01 -5.77
CA ARG A 383 -2.89 19.74 -7.18
C ARG A 383 -1.59 19.90 -7.94
N LEU A 384 -1.23 18.90 -8.75
CA LEU A 384 -0.06 18.97 -9.63
C LEU A 384 -0.27 20.03 -10.70
N LEU A 385 0.78 20.78 -11.01
CA LEU A 385 0.77 21.78 -12.07
C LEU A 385 1.67 21.27 -13.20
N ASP A 386 1.12 21.16 -14.40
CA ASP A 386 1.85 20.72 -15.61
C ASP A 386 2.88 21.74 -16.13
#